data_AF-A0A814DLB1-F1
#
_entry.id   AF-A0A814DLB1-F1
#
_cell.length_a   1.000
_cell.length_b   1.000
_cell.length_c   1.000
_cell.angle_alpha   90.00
_cell.angle_beta   90.00
_cell.angle_gamma   90.00
#
_symmetry.space_group_name_H-M   'P 1'
#
loop_
_entity.id
_entity.type
_entity.pdbx_description
1 polymer ?
#
loop_
_entity_poly.entity_id
_entity_poly.type
_entity_poly.pdbx_seq_one_letter_code
_entity_poly.pdbx_strand_id
1 'polypeptide(L)'
;MWKHYKFDPNSVNFSCDTDKKLNEFDTLLHSEWDRAVTQDLFAFPINYHANRRILDDGDLHYIIEYNRDRQEKRRIAYPYEHVKAPFDNNKFNFNKIKDKEILISLDNDEQTDKHLIIINNAPIHPYHVLLVPDRQLEQTQILTIDCIIFGFEFVAVSAHPYILAGFNSLCAYASINHLHLHGMYFPDRLFLQTIKCSPFHTNSNCYLLDLFQAEAFAFEVQHIDEFNRIAQYVYKITNYLASNNIAHNMAIVKGDSFSSSNNVLRIFVWFRQSVIKAQRFDRCNFACLELAGFMTLHYEEVYNTLTEMELFEHLNEIALSLEEQKRIKDHCISKNGPTSPIIFKPCETLSHENYIEIVLLHVQLKSKRLLSDNFIYQQDNGTSHKNQESLTSCEENFMYFINNPRWLPNRVSLNALDYYVCYAIINNMQWDKVKTSDVLVGEISKRNSSCIKKLLRS
;
A
#
# COMPACT_ATOMS: atom_id res chain seq x y z
N MET A 1 -2.57 8.40 -32.60
CA MET A 1 -3.44 8.66 -31.45
C MET A 1 -3.48 7.36 -30.67
N TRP A 2 -3.10 7.38 -29.39
CA TRP A 2 -3.19 6.21 -28.50
C TRP A 2 -4.66 5.84 -28.26
N LYS A 3 -4.89 4.70 -27.63
CA LYS A 3 -6.24 4.23 -27.30
C LYS A 3 -6.68 4.82 -25.96
N HIS A 4 -7.98 4.96 -25.76
CA HIS A 4 -8.54 5.33 -24.47
C HIS A 4 -9.26 4.10 -23.91
N TYR A 5 -8.98 3.77 -22.66
CA TYR A 5 -9.70 2.75 -21.91
C TYR A 5 -10.32 3.41 -20.68
N LYS A 6 -11.65 3.37 -20.61
CA LYS A 6 -12.39 3.91 -19.47
C LYS A 6 -12.40 2.87 -18.35
N PHE A 7 -11.81 3.18 -17.21
CA PHE A 7 -11.88 2.29 -16.06
C PHE A 7 -13.33 2.22 -15.56
N ASP A 8 -13.86 0.99 -15.45
CA ASP A 8 -15.17 0.73 -14.86
C ASP A 8 -14.97 0.07 -13.48
N PRO A 9 -15.36 0.74 -12.38
CA PRO A 9 -15.32 0.16 -11.04
C PRO A 9 -16.02 -1.20 -10.90
N ASN A 10 -17.00 -1.52 -11.74
CA ASN A 10 -17.70 -2.81 -11.73
C ASN A 10 -16.93 -3.92 -12.46
N SER A 11 -15.90 -3.55 -13.23
CA SER A 11 -15.06 -4.49 -13.99
C SER A 11 -13.86 -5.04 -13.22
N VAL A 12 -13.66 -4.59 -11.97
CA VAL A 12 -12.53 -5.03 -11.14
C VAL A 12 -12.54 -6.54 -10.90
N ASN A 13 -11.34 -7.13 -10.95
CA ASN A 13 -11.14 -8.56 -10.82
C ASN A 13 -9.91 -8.84 -9.94
N PHE A 14 -10.16 -9.35 -8.74
CA PHE A 14 -9.10 -9.75 -7.79
C PHE A 14 -8.75 -11.25 -7.89
N SER A 15 -9.44 -12.00 -8.75
CA SER A 15 -9.28 -13.45 -8.91
C SER A 15 -7.89 -13.84 -9.36
N CYS A 16 -7.33 -14.88 -8.72
CA CYS A 16 -6.08 -15.53 -9.11
C CYS A 16 -6.30 -16.80 -9.96
N ASP A 17 -7.50 -16.93 -10.52
CA ASP A 17 -7.91 -18.03 -11.40
C ASP A 17 -7.22 -17.96 -12.76
N THR A 18 -6.54 -19.04 -13.13
CA THR A 18 -5.79 -19.19 -14.37
C THR A 18 -6.65 -19.55 -15.57
N ASP A 19 -7.88 -20.01 -15.36
CA ASP A 19 -8.77 -20.45 -16.43
C ASP A 19 -9.51 -19.28 -17.12
N LYS A 20 -9.35 -18.05 -16.60
CA LYS A 20 -9.95 -16.86 -17.18
C LYS A 20 -9.24 -16.43 -18.46
N LYS A 21 -10.03 -16.24 -19.51
CA LYS A 21 -9.58 -15.58 -20.74
C LYS A 21 -9.22 -14.12 -20.46
N LEU A 22 -8.29 -13.59 -21.25
CA LEU A 22 -8.00 -12.16 -21.30
C LEU A 22 -9.29 -11.38 -21.52
N ASN A 23 -9.47 -10.28 -20.78
CA ASN A 23 -10.61 -9.39 -20.97
C ASN A 23 -10.30 -8.32 -22.04
N GLU A 24 -11.22 -7.35 -22.19
CA GLU A 24 -11.07 -6.26 -23.15
C GLU A 24 -9.81 -5.42 -22.88
N PHE A 25 -9.53 -5.08 -21.62
CA PHE A 25 -8.33 -4.34 -21.24
C PHE A 25 -7.05 -5.10 -21.60
N ASP A 26 -6.96 -6.37 -21.21
CA ASP A 26 -5.78 -7.20 -21.46
C ASP A 26 -5.52 -7.34 -22.97
N THR A 27 -6.59 -7.60 -23.74
CA THR A 27 -6.53 -7.75 -25.20
C THR A 27 -6.08 -6.45 -25.87
N LEU A 28 -6.62 -5.31 -25.43
CA LEU A 28 -6.23 -4.00 -25.92
C LEU A 28 -4.75 -3.72 -25.65
N LEU A 29 -4.31 -3.93 -24.41
CA LEU A 29 -2.93 -3.68 -24.00
C LEU A 29 -1.94 -4.56 -24.77
N HIS A 30 -2.23 -5.85 -24.91
CA HIS A 30 -1.40 -6.76 -25.71
C HIS A 30 -1.35 -6.31 -27.17
N SER A 31 -2.49 -5.96 -27.77
CA SER A 31 -2.56 -5.55 -29.18
C SER A 31 -1.78 -4.26 -29.46
N GLU A 32 -1.86 -3.27 -28.57
CA GLU A 32 -1.13 -2.01 -28.73
C GLU A 32 0.37 -2.19 -28.47
N TRP A 33 0.75 -3.09 -27.55
CA TRP A 33 2.14 -3.46 -27.33
C TRP A 33 2.73 -4.20 -28.55
N ASP A 34 2.02 -5.18 -29.10
CA ASP A 34 2.40 -5.90 -30.32
C ASP A 34 2.48 -4.94 -31.52
N ARG A 35 1.56 -3.98 -31.63
CA ARG A 35 1.65 -2.89 -32.61
C ARG A 35 2.96 -2.12 -32.46
N ALA A 36 3.37 -1.79 -31.23
CA ALA A 36 4.65 -1.10 -31.00
C ALA A 36 5.86 -1.95 -31.43
N VAL A 37 5.77 -3.29 -31.31
CA VAL A 37 6.80 -4.21 -31.84
C VAL A 37 6.86 -4.14 -33.35
N THR A 38 5.71 -4.23 -34.05
CA THR A 38 5.66 -4.13 -35.52
C THR A 38 6.15 -2.79 -36.07
N GLN A 39 6.13 -1.74 -35.23
CA GLN A 39 6.59 -0.40 -35.58
C GLN A 39 8.05 -0.12 -35.18
N ASP A 40 8.78 -1.12 -34.67
CA ASP A 40 10.19 -1.02 -34.28
C ASP A 40 10.44 0.11 -33.26
N LEU A 41 9.58 0.21 -32.23
CA LEU A 41 9.66 1.26 -31.21
C LEU A 41 10.56 0.90 -30.01
N PHE A 42 11.08 -0.33 -29.96
CA PHE A 42 11.91 -0.81 -28.86
C PHE A 42 13.40 -0.63 -29.17
N ALA A 43 14.23 -0.50 -28.13
CA ALA A 43 15.66 -0.32 -28.26
C ALA A 43 16.39 -1.58 -28.76
N PHE A 44 15.73 -2.75 -28.70
CA PHE A 44 16.25 -4.04 -29.16
C PHE A 44 15.11 -4.99 -29.53
N PRO A 45 15.39 -6.03 -30.34
CA PRO A 45 14.41 -7.05 -30.69
C PRO A 45 13.84 -7.74 -29.44
N ILE A 46 12.53 -7.98 -29.44
CA ILE A 46 11.84 -8.67 -28.36
C ILE A 46 12.12 -10.17 -28.45
N ASN A 47 12.64 -10.74 -27.37
CA ASN A 47 12.71 -12.18 -27.21
C ASN A 47 11.45 -12.69 -26.49
N TYR A 48 10.57 -13.38 -27.23
CA TYR A 48 9.39 -14.05 -26.67
C TYR A 48 9.72 -15.44 -26.08
N HIS A 49 10.92 -15.96 -26.34
CA HIS A 49 11.39 -17.28 -25.93
C HIS A 49 12.60 -17.13 -25.00
N ALA A 50 12.37 -16.52 -23.84
CA ALA A 50 13.38 -16.48 -22.80
C ALA A 50 13.61 -17.89 -22.23
N ASN A 51 14.88 -18.26 -22.01
CA ASN A 51 15.20 -19.46 -21.24
C ASN A 51 14.83 -19.18 -19.79
N ARG A 52 13.80 -19.88 -19.32
CA ARG A 52 13.23 -19.71 -17.98
C ARG A 52 13.53 -20.91 -17.10
N ARG A 53 13.80 -20.63 -15.83
CA ARG A 53 13.82 -21.61 -14.75
C ARG A 53 13.00 -21.10 -13.58
N ILE A 54 12.32 -22.01 -12.89
CA ILE A 54 11.74 -21.77 -11.58
C ILE A 54 12.69 -22.41 -10.59
N LEU A 55 13.12 -21.67 -9.57
CA LEU A 55 13.96 -22.24 -8.51
C LEU A 55 13.09 -23.15 -7.63
N ASP A 56 13.47 -24.41 -7.49
CA ASP A 56 12.69 -25.44 -6.78
C ASP A 56 13.44 -26.00 -5.55
N ASP A 57 14.54 -25.36 -5.18
CA ASP A 57 15.38 -25.67 -4.03
C ASP A 57 14.97 -24.91 -2.75
N GLY A 58 13.86 -24.17 -2.80
CA GLY A 58 13.22 -23.50 -1.66
C GLY A 58 11.71 -23.31 -1.85
N ASP A 59 11.09 -22.53 -0.96
CA ASP A 59 9.63 -22.36 -0.88
C ASP A 59 9.09 -21.15 -1.68
N LEU A 60 9.96 -20.34 -2.29
CA LEU A 60 9.54 -19.11 -2.97
C LEU A 60 9.28 -19.28 -4.46
N HIS A 61 9.86 -20.28 -5.09
CA HIS A 61 9.69 -20.53 -6.50
C HIS A 61 10.03 -19.31 -7.37
N TYR A 62 11.21 -18.71 -7.13
CA TYR A 62 11.68 -17.57 -7.91
C TYR A 62 11.71 -17.89 -9.41
N ILE A 63 11.12 -17.02 -10.21
CA ILE A 63 11.14 -17.11 -11.67
C ILE A 63 12.39 -16.38 -12.17
N ILE A 64 13.30 -17.12 -12.78
CA ILE A 64 14.52 -16.55 -13.39
C ILE A 64 14.51 -16.72 -14.90
N GLU A 65 14.93 -15.68 -15.61
CA GLU A 65 15.06 -15.71 -17.07
C GLU A 65 16.45 -15.28 -17.51
N TYR A 66 17.04 -16.01 -18.44
CA TYR A 66 18.31 -15.64 -19.05
C TYR A 66 18.10 -14.65 -20.21
N ASN A 67 18.66 -13.45 -20.09
CA ASN A 67 18.56 -12.39 -21.10
C ASN A 67 19.87 -11.64 -21.25
N ARG A 68 20.80 -12.16 -22.06
CA ARG A 68 22.13 -11.53 -22.29
C ARG A 68 22.04 -10.10 -22.86
N ASP A 69 21.21 -9.90 -23.87
CA ASP A 69 21.19 -8.68 -24.69
C ASP A 69 20.74 -7.43 -23.92
N ARG A 70 19.96 -7.61 -22.85
CA ARG A 70 19.37 -6.51 -22.10
C ARG A 70 20.38 -5.64 -21.34
N GLN A 71 21.46 -6.21 -20.78
CA GLN A 71 22.43 -5.40 -20.01
C GLN A 71 23.27 -4.48 -20.89
N GLU A 72 23.62 -4.94 -22.09
CA GLU A 72 24.48 -4.20 -23.00
C GLU A 72 23.77 -2.97 -23.57
N LYS A 73 22.45 -3.06 -23.75
CA LYS A 73 21.64 -2.03 -24.44
C LYS A 73 20.85 -1.12 -23.49
N ARG A 74 20.85 -1.41 -22.19
CA ARG A 74 20.16 -0.59 -21.18
C ARG A 74 20.92 0.70 -20.92
N ARG A 75 20.20 1.83 -20.87
CA ARG A 75 20.76 3.13 -20.46
C ARG A 75 21.37 3.04 -19.07
N ILE A 76 22.56 3.62 -18.90
CA ILE A 76 23.18 3.79 -17.58
C ILE A 76 22.29 4.74 -16.77
N ALA A 77 21.83 4.29 -15.60
CA ALA A 77 21.03 5.11 -14.71
C ALA A 77 21.89 6.25 -14.14
N TYR A 78 21.28 7.41 -13.91
CA TYR A 78 21.94 8.49 -13.17
C TYR A 78 22.15 8.02 -11.72
N PRO A 79 23.35 8.23 -11.14
CA PRO A 79 23.53 7.99 -9.72
C PRO A 79 22.73 9.06 -8.95
N TYR A 80 21.88 8.61 -8.04
CA TYR A 80 21.16 9.46 -7.10
C TYR A 80 21.67 9.18 -5.69
N GLU A 81 22.17 10.21 -5.02
CA GLU A 81 22.62 10.12 -3.62
C GLU A 81 21.45 10.21 -2.63
N HIS A 82 20.32 10.74 -3.09
CA HIS A 82 19.14 10.96 -2.29
C HIS A 82 17.87 10.43 -2.97
N VAL A 83 16.96 9.90 -2.15
CA VAL A 83 15.63 9.43 -2.59
C VAL A 83 14.82 10.57 -3.19
N LYS A 84 14.99 11.79 -2.67
CA LYS A 84 14.40 13.02 -3.21
C LYS A 84 15.43 13.75 -4.05
N ALA A 85 15.10 14.01 -5.31
CA ALA A 85 15.85 14.87 -6.20
C ALA A 85 14.87 15.77 -6.97
N PRO A 86 15.23 17.01 -7.30
CA PRO A 86 14.38 17.89 -8.09
C PRO A 86 14.14 17.32 -9.49
N PHE A 87 12.98 17.61 -10.06
CA PHE A 87 12.72 17.34 -11.46
C PHE A 87 13.71 18.13 -12.31
N ASP A 88 14.25 17.50 -13.35
CA ASP A 88 15.26 18.09 -14.22
C ASP A 88 14.82 17.93 -15.68
N ASN A 89 14.33 19.01 -16.26
CA ASN A 89 13.87 19.01 -17.65
C ASN A 89 15.03 18.82 -18.65
N ASN A 90 16.30 18.92 -18.25
CA ASN A 90 17.43 18.61 -19.13
C ASN A 90 17.68 17.11 -19.23
N LYS A 91 17.41 16.35 -18.15
CA LYS A 91 17.50 14.88 -18.14
C LYS A 91 16.34 14.24 -18.89
N PHE A 92 16.43 12.95 -19.17
CA PHE A 92 15.32 12.22 -19.78
C PHE A 92 14.09 12.25 -18.87
N ASN A 93 12.91 12.49 -19.46
CA ASN A 93 11.62 12.52 -18.78
C ASN A 93 10.51 12.14 -19.79
N PHE A 94 9.33 11.75 -19.31
CA PHE A 94 8.24 11.25 -20.16
C PHE A 94 7.55 12.30 -21.02
N ASN A 95 7.88 13.59 -20.91
CA ASN A 95 7.46 14.62 -21.86
C ASN A 95 8.29 14.59 -23.15
N LYS A 96 9.37 13.80 -23.20
CA LYS A 96 10.28 13.67 -24.36
C LYS A 96 10.07 12.40 -25.19
N ILE A 97 9.12 11.54 -24.81
CA ILE A 97 8.79 10.34 -25.59
C ILE A 97 7.98 10.72 -26.84
N LYS A 98 8.02 9.88 -27.86
CA LYS A 98 7.19 10.03 -29.05
C LYS A 98 5.76 9.59 -28.73
N ASP A 99 4.76 10.23 -29.35
CA ASP A 99 3.35 9.85 -29.16
C ASP A 99 3.04 8.39 -29.53
N LYS A 100 3.83 7.80 -30.43
CA LYS A 100 3.69 6.38 -30.81
C LYS A 100 4.07 5.40 -29.70
N GLU A 101 4.85 5.85 -28.70
CA GLU A 101 5.24 5.07 -27.51
C GLU A 101 4.11 4.98 -26.48
N ILE A 102 3.06 5.81 -26.62
CA ILE A 102 1.87 5.79 -25.77
C ILE A 102 0.91 4.73 -26.31
N LEU A 103 0.48 3.81 -25.44
CA LEU A 103 -0.41 2.70 -25.79
C LEU A 103 -1.86 3.05 -25.47
N ILE A 104 -2.12 3.35 -24.20
CA ILE A 104 -3.46 3.53 -23.62
C ILE A 104 -3.45 4.72 -22.66
N SER A 105 -4.48 5.57 -22.69
CA SER A 105 -4.85 6.38 -21.53
C SER A 105 -5.88 5.60 -20.70
N LEU A 106 -5.61 5.41 -19.41
CA LEU A 106 -6.47 4.67 -18.49
C LEU A 106 -7.08 5.66 -17.51
N ASP A 107 -8.33 6.05 -17.73
CA ASP A 107 -8.95 7.13 -16.96
C ASP A 107 -10.39 6.79 -16.57
N ASN A 108 -10.87 7.41 -15.49
CA ASN A 108 -12.25 7.29 -15.04
C ASN A 108 -13.23 8.14 -15.88
N ASP A 109 -12.72 9.12 -16.63
CA ASP A 109 -13.48 10.06 -17.45
C ASP A 109 -12.94 10.15 -18.89
N GLU A 110 -13.84 10.36 -19.84
CA GLU A 110 -13.56 10.33 -21.30
C GLU A 110 -12.73 11.52 -21.82
N GLN A 111 -12.26 12.43 -20.96
CA GLN A 111 -11.66 13.71 -21.37
C GLN A 111 -10.28 14.01 -20.79
N THR A 112 -9.63 13.08 -20.10
CA THR A 112 -8.33 13.37 -19.48
C THR A 112 -7.28 12.38 -19.91
N ASP A 113 -6.44 12.69 -20.91
CA ASP A 113 -5.25 11.89 -21.30
C ASP A 113 -4.12 11.97 -20.26
N LYS A 114 -4.44 11.82 -18.98
CA LYS A 114 -3.53 12.10 -17.87
C LYS A 114 -2.72 10.87 -17.51
N HIS A 115 -3.40 9.76 -17.20
CA HIS A 115 -2.74 8.53 -16.78
C HIS A 115 -2.42 7.70 -18.02
N LEU A 116 -1.15 7.61 -18.36
CA LEU A 116 -0.70 6.96 -19.58
C LEU A 116 -0.05 5.62 -19.27
N ILE A 117 -0.42 4.61 -20.04
CA ILE A 117 0.30 3.36 -20.17
C ILE A 117 1.16 3.46 -21.43
N ILE A 118 2.47 3.42 -21.26
CA ILE A 118 3.44 3.56 -22.34
C ILE A 118 4.32 2.32 -22.44
N ILE A 119 4.96 2.10 -23.60
CA ILE A 119 5.97 1.04 -23.68
C ILE A 119 7.13 1.34 -22.74
N ASN A 120 7.68 0.29 -22.12
CA ASN A 120 9.07 0.36 -21.69
C ASN A 120 9.95 0.08 -22.91
N ASN A 121 10.65 1.08 -23.44
CA ASN A 121 11.48 0.92 -24.64
C ASN A 121 12.66 -0.05 -24.47
N ALA A 122 12.99 -0.43 -23.23
CA ALA A 122 13.95 -1.47 -22.89
C ALA A 122 13.28 -2.51 -21.96
N PRO A 123 12.30 -3.28 -22.49
CA PRO A 123 11.45 -4.13 -21.69
C PRO A 123 12.25 -5.25 -21.03
N ILE A 124 11.68 -5.81 -19.97
CA ILE A 124 12.30 -6.89 -19.18
C ILE A 124 11.83 -8.22 -19.74
N HIS A 125 10.52 -8.30 -19.92
CA HIS A 125 9.74 -9.40 -20.46
C HIS A 125 8.72 -8.80 -21.45
N PRO A 126 8.17 -9.60 -22.41
CA PRO A 126 7.02 -9.18 -23.21
C PRO A 126 5.91 -8.56 -22.36
N TYR A 127 5.26 -7.53 -22.93
CA TYR A 127 4.20 -6.75 -22.28
C TYR A 127 4.63 -5.96 -21.02
N HIS A 128 5.93 -5.73 -20.83
CA HIS A 128 6.41 -4.76 -19.84
C HIS A 128 6.13 -3.32 -20.31
N VAL A 129 5.32 -2.61 -19.55
CA VAL A 129 4.89 -1.22 -19.76
C VAL A 129 5.28 -0.34 -18.57
N LEU A 130 5.19 0.98 -18.76
CA LEU A 130 5.30 1.95 -17.68
C LEU A 130 3.95 2.63 -17.48
N LEU A 131 3.53 2.77 -16.23
CA LEU A 131 2.35 3.53 -15.83
C LEU A 131 2.84 4.92 -15.42
N VAL A 132 2.48 5.94 -16.19
CA VAL A 132 2.92 7.31 -16.00
C VAL A 132 1.71 8.16 -15.59
N PRO A 133 1.53 8.45 -14.29
CA PRO A 133 0.50 9.38 -13.85
C PRO A 133 0.80 10.79 -14.35
N ASP A 134 -0.24 11.54 -14.73
CA ASP A 134 -0.20 12.88 -15.35
C ASP A 134 1.20 13.45 -15.58
N ARG A 135 1.82 13.08 -16.71
CA ARG A 135 3.21 13.46 -17.04
C ARG A 135 3.42 14.97 -17.14
N GLN A 136 2.34 15.76 -17.33
CA GLN A 136 2.42 17.21 -17.40
C GLN A 136 2.64 17.85 -16.01
N LEU A 137 2.38 17.12 -14.92
CA LEU A 137 2.67 17.59 -13.57
C LEU A 137 4.16 17.54 -13.21
N GLU A 138 5.00 16.91 -14.04
CA GLU A 138 6.45 16.81 -13.84
C GLU A 138 6.83 16.30 -12.44
N GLN A 139 6.01 15.40 -11.89
CA GLN A 139 6.22 14.87 -10.55
C GLN A 139 7.52 14.06 -10.51
N THR A 140 8.31 14.29 -9.47
CA THR A 140 9.53 13.50 -9.20
C THR A 140 9.16 12.06 -8.82
N GLN A 141 10.13 11.15 -8.84
CA GLN A 141 9.95 9.73 -8.54
C GLN A 141 9.69 9.48 -7.04
N ILE A 142 8.55 10.00 -6.55
CA ILE A 142 8.01 9.91 -5.20
C ILE A 142 6.54 9.53 -5.35
N LEU A 143 6.12 8.44 -4.68
CA LEU A 143 4.74 7.99 -4.73
C LEU A 143 3.76 9.06 -4.25
N THR A 144 2.66 9.21 -4.99
CA THR A 144 1.48 10.01 -4.63
C THR A 144 0.29 9.07 -4.42
N ILE A 145 -0.76 9.54 -3.74
CA ILE A 145 -1.99 8.76 -3.56
C ILE A 145 -2.57 8.37 -4.92
N ASP A 146 -2.62 9.32 -5.84
CA ASP A 146 -3.10 9.16 -7.21
C ASP A 146 -2.31 8.09 -8.00
N CYS A 147 -0.98 8.11 -7.92
CA CYS A 147 -0.13 7.08 -8.51
C CYS A 147 -0.38 5.68 -7.94
N ILE A 148 -0.60 5.56 -6.63
CA ILE A 148 -0.91 4.28 -5.98
C ILE A 148 -2.29 3.76 -6.45
N ILE A 149 -3.28 4.65 -6.57
CA ILE A 149 -4.60 4.30 -7.10
C ILE A 149 -4.49 3.84 -8.55
N PHE A 150 -3.75 4.54 -9.39
CA PHE A 150 -3.50 4.12 -10.78
C PHE A 150 -2.87 2.71 -10.85
N GLY A 151 -1.97 2.39 -9.92
CA GLY A 151 -1.43 1.04 -9.77
C GLY A 151 -2.49 0.00 -9.36
N PHE A 152 -3.41 0.32 -8.45
CA PHE A 152 -4.53 -0.55 -8.10
C PHE A 152 -5.47 -0.76 -9.28
N GLU A 153 -5.86 0.29 -9.98
CA GLU A 153 -6.74 0.25 -11.15
C GLU A 153 -6.13 -0.62 -12.26
N PHE A 154 -4.85 -0.45 -12.58
CA PHE A 154 -4.14 -1.24 -13.58
C PHE A 154 -4.15 -2.75 -13.26
N VAL A 155 -3.85 -3.13 -12.02
CA VAL A 155 -3.86 -4.54 -11.60
C VAL A 155 -5.28 -5.09 -11.54
N ALA A 156 -6.22 -4.31 -11.01
CA ALA A 156 -7.61 -4.71 -10.79
C ALA A 156 -8.40 -4.88 -12.08
N VAL A 157 -8.16 -4.04 -13.09
CA VAL A 157 -8.91 -4.07 -14.35
C VAL A 157 -8.53 -5.27 -15.22
N SER A 158 -7.32 -5.81 -15.07
CA SER A 158 -6.88 -7.00 -15.79
C SER A 158 -7.65 -8.24 -15.37
N ALA A 159 -7.92 -9.18 -16.29
CA ALA A 159 -8.40 -10.50 -15.93
C ALA A 159 -7.27 -11.50 -15.66
N HIS A 160 -6.05 -11.20 -16.13
CA HIS A 160 -4.89 -12.06 -15.93
C HIS A 160 -4.51 -12.15 -14.44
N PRO A 161 -4.28 -13.35 -13.90
CA PRO A 161 -3.95 -13.50 -12.48
C PRO A 161 -2.55 -12.98 -12.16
N TYR A 162 -1.59 -13.16 -13.09
CA TYR A 162 -0.19 -12.85 -12.86
C TYR A 162 0.18 -11.50 -13.50
N ILE A 163 -0.17 -10.42 -12.80
CA ILE A 163 0.10 -9.04 -13.20
C ILE A 163 0.56 -8.25 -11.98
N LEU A 164 1.49 -7.33 -12.18
CA LEU A 164 2.07 -6.49 -11.12
C LEU A 164 2.15 -5.03 -11.55
N ALA A 165 1.89 -4.14 -10.60
CA ALA A 165 2.33 -2.74 -10.66
C ALA A 165 3.43 -2.50 -9.63
N GLY A 166 4.60 -2.02 -10.04
CA GLY A 166 5.80 -1.94 -9.21
C GLY A 166 6.45 -0.55 -9.20
N PHE A 167 6.92 -0.09 -8.05
CA PHE A 167 7.61 1.18 -7.89
C PHE A 167 9.03 0.98 -7.38
N ASN A 168 9.94 1.79 -7.90
CA ASN A 168 11.30 1.95 -7.42
C ASN A 168 11.49 3.43 -7.04
N SER A 169 12.05 3.70 -5.87
CA SER A 169 12.57 5.04 -5.55
C SER A 169 13.96 5.26 -6.15
N LEU A 170 14.44 6.51 -6.22
CA LEU A 170 15.73 6.87 -6.84
C LEU A 170 16.93 6.09 -6.27
N CYS A 171 16.99 5.90 -4.95
CA CYS A 171 18.04 5.10 -4.29
C CYS A 171 17.68 3.60 -4.18
N ALA A 172 16.63 3.15 -4.88
CA ALA A 172 16.18 1.77 -4.94
C ALA A 172 16.01 1.29 -6.40
N TYR A 173 16.98 1.62 -7.25
CA TYR A 173 17.08 1.23 -8.66
C TYR A 173 16.16 1.94 -9.67
N ALA A 174 15.47 3.02 -9.30
CA ALA A 174 14.81 3.84 -10.32
C ALA A 174 15.84 4.56 -11.20
N SER A 175 15.64 4.49 -12.51
CA SER A 175 16.56 5.10 -13.50
C SER A 175 16.14 6.48 -13.98
N ILE A 176 14.90 6.88 -13.73
CA ILE A 176 14.30 8.12 -14.24
C ILE A 176 13.66 8.87 -13.07
N ASN A 177 13.94 10.16 -12.95
CA ASN A 177 13.28 11.05 -12.00
C ASN A 177 12.07 11.76 -12.62
N HIS A 178 11.06 10.96 -12.98
CA HIS A 178 9.72 11.39 -13.38
C HIS A 178 8.81 10.26 -12.93
N LEU A 179 7.80 10.54 -12.11
CA LEU A 179 6.94 9.55 -11.46
C LEU A 179 6.42 8.51 -12.46
N HIS A 180 6.71 7.24 -12.18
CA HIS A 180 6.17 6.10 -12.92
C HIS A 180 6.17 4.83 -12.08
N LEU A 181 5.30 3.90 -12.47
CA LEU A 181 5.32 2.50 -12.05
C LEU A 181 5.71 1.61 -13.24
N HIS A 182 6.22 0.43 -12.94
CA HIS A 182 6.35 -0.68 -13.87
C HIS A 182 5.05 -1.47 -13.88
N GLY A 183 4.47 -1.74 -15.06
CA GLY A 183 3.38 -2.68 -15.24
C GLY A 183 3.87 -3.90 -16.01
N MET A 184 3.62 -5.11 -15.53
CA MET A 184 4.11 -6.31 -16.21
C MET A 184 3.23 -7.53 -15.93
N TYR A 185 3.08 -8.38 -16.96
CA TYR A 185 2.52 -9.72 -16.85
C TYR A 185 3.63 -10.73 -16.59
N PHE A 186 3.32 -11.76 -15.82
CA PHE A 186 4.26 -12.84 -15.52
C PHE A 186 3.76 -14.15 -16.11
N PRO A 187 4.69 -15.03 -16.48
CA PRO A 187 4.36 -16.33 -17.02
C PRO A 187 3.80 -17.31 -15.98
N ASP A 188 4.11 -17.08 -14.71
CA ASP A 188 3.74 -17.98 -13.62
C ASP A 188 3.47 -17.17 -12.34
N ARG A 189 2.96 -17.86 -11.33
CA ARG A 189 2.60 -17.33 -10.02
C ARG A 189 3.84 -16.84 -9.29
N LEU A 190 3.86 -15.56 -8.94
CA LEU A 190 4.85 -14.99 -8.01
C LEU A 190 4.56 -15.43 -6.57
N PHE A 191 5.62 -15.63 -5.77
CA PHE A 191 5.51 -15.99 -4.36
C PHE A 191 4.70 -14.98 -3.54
N LEU A 192 4.80 -13.69 -3.88
CA LEU A 192 4.05 -12.62 -3.23
C LEU A 192 2.54 -12.81 -3.26
N GLN A 193 2.03 -13.60 -4.21
CA GLN A 193 0.59 -13.84 -4.31
C GLN A 193 0.10 -14.80 -3.22
N THR A 194 0.98 -15.60 -2.61
CA THR A 194 0.58 -16.64 -1.63
C THR A 194 1.32 -16.55 -0.30
N ILE A 195 2.44 -15.82 -0.24
CA ILE A 195 3.29 -15.73 0.95
C ILE A 195 2.49 -15.30 2.17
N LYS A 196 2.77 -15.88 3.34
CA LYS A 196 2.10 -15.48 4.58
C LYS A 196 2.79 -14.25 5.15
N CYS A 197 1.99 -13.34 5.71
CA CYS A 197 2.48 -12.19 6.44
C CYS A 197 1.81 -12.12 7.81
N SER A 198 2.60 -11.74 8.81
CA SER A 198 2.17 -11.65 10.20
C SER A 198 1.42 -10.33 10.41
N PRO A 199 0.27 -10.29 11.10
CA PRO A 199 -0.36 -9.02 11.46
C PRO A 199 0.61 -8.14 12.24
N PHE A 200 0.82 -6.90 11.80
CA PHE A 200 1.77 -6.01 12.47
C PHE A 200 1.22 -5.52 13.81
N HIS A 201 -0.08 -5.24 13.89
CA HIS A 201 -0.80 -4.95 15.13
C HIS A 201 -2.17 -5.66 15.16
N THR A 202 -2.67 -5.94 16.36
CA THR A 202 -4.06 -6.37 16.55
C THR A 202 -5.01 -5.28 16.06
N ASN A 203 -5.86 -5.61 15.08
CA ASN A 203 -6.86 -4.74 14.44
C ASN A 203 -6.32 -3.70 13.44
N SER A 204 -5.07 -3.79 12.97
CA SER A 204 -4.62 -3.02 11.81
C SER A 204 -4.83 -3.81 10.51
N ASN A 205 -5.18 -3.13 9.41
CA ASN A 205 -5.10 -3.72 8.07
C ASN A 205 -3.65 -3.69 7.53
N CYS A 206 -2.67 -3.89 8.41
CA CYS A 206 -1.27 -3.88 8.05
C CYS A 206 -0.58 -5.13 8.59
N TYR A 207 0.17 -5.76 7.70
CA TYR A 207 0.90 -6.99 7.92
C TYR A 207 2.39 -6.73 7.69
N LEU A 208 3.21 -7.63 8.17
CA LEU A 208 4.65 -7.62 8.00
C LEU A 208 5.06 -8.86 7.21
N LEU A 209 5.77 -8.64 6.12
CA LEU A 209 6.59 -9.67 5.49
C LEU A 209 7.96 -9.64 6.16
N ASP A 210 8.22 -10.64 7.00
CA ASP A 210 9.42 -10.79 7.82
C ASP A 210 10.23 -12.05 7.46
N LEU A 211 10.01 -12.57 6.25
CA LEU A 211 10.68 -13.78 5.78
C LEU A 211 12.19 -13.59 5.58
N PHE A 212 12.63 -12.37 5.27
CA PHE A 212 14.03 -11.98 5.12
C PHE A 212 14.31 -10.77 6.01
N GLN A 213 15.59 -10.44 6.23
CA GLN A 213 15.94 -9.23 6.98
C GLN A 213 15.44 -7.96 6.30
N ALA A 214 15.25 -7.96 4.99
CA ALA A 214 14.59 -6.88 4.26
C ALA A 214 13.07 -6.98 4.43
N GLU A 215 12.58 -6.37 5.51
CA GLU A 215 11.16 -6.34 5.83
C GLU A 215 10.32 -5.49 4.86
N ALA A 216 9.05 -5.85 4.71
CA ALA A 216 8.06 -5.02 4.05
C ALA A 216 6.77 -4.89 4.86
N PHE A 217 6.20 -3.69 4.86
CA PHE A 217 4.80 -3.54 5.22
C PHE A 217 3.94 -4.10 4.09
N ALA A 218 2.89 -4.82 4.46
CA ALA A 218 1.93 -5.37 3.54
C ALA A 218 0.50 -4.94 3.90
N PHE A 219 -0.34 -4.73 2.89
CA PHE A 219 -1.76 -4.42 3.04
C PHE A 219 -2.55 -5.25 2.03
N GLU A 220 -3.81 -5.52 2.35
CA GLU A 220 -4.76 -6.11 1.43
C GLU A 220 -5.92 -5.15 1.13
N VAL A 221 -6.45 -5.26 -0.08
CA VAL A 221 -7.63 -4.55 -0.58
C VAL A 221 -8.64 -5.61 -1.00
N GLN A 222 -9.77 -5.67 -0.30
CA GLN A 222 -10.82 -6.65 -0.56
C GLN A 222 -11.91 -6.07 -1.47
N HIS A 223 -12.08 -4.75 -1.44
CA HIS A 223 -13.08 -4.03 -2.20
C HIS A 223 -12.53 -2.72 -2.79
N ILE A 224 -13.12 -2.26 -3.91
CA ILE A 224 -12.67 -1.06 -4.64
C ILE A 224 -12.80 0.23 -3.82
N ASP A 225 -13.80 0.34 -2.96
CA ASP A 225 -14.02 1.49 -2.08
C ASP A 225 -12.87 1.67 -1.05
N GLU A 226 -12.04 0.65 -0.85
CA GLU A 226 -10.85 0.73 -0.01
C GLU A 226 -9.63 1.34 -0.68
N PHE A 227 -9.61 1.48 -2.03
CA PHE A 227 -8.44 1.97 -2.79
C PHE A 227 -7.89 3.27 -2.21
N ASN A 228 -8.76 4.26 -2.01
CA ASN A 228 -8.39 5.56 -1.46
C ASN A 228 -7.80 5.47 -0.05
N ARG A 229 -8.41 4.64 0.82
CA ARG A 229 -7.99 4.49 2.21
C ARG A 229 -6.63 3.83 2.32
N ILE A 230 -6.42 2.73 1.58
CA ILE A 230 -5.16 2.00 1.58
C ILE A 230 -4.06 2.81 0.89
N ALA A 231 -4.35 3.49 -0.22
CA ALA A 231 -3.41 4.41 -0.87
C ALA A 231 -2.94 5.53 0.06
N GLN A 232 -3.82 6.08 0.91
CA GLN A 232 -3.43 7.08 1.92
C GLN A 232 -2.50 6.51 2.98
N TYR A 233 -2.68 5.27 3.43
CA TYR A 233 -1.77 4.64 4.39
C TYR A 233 -0.41 4.39 3.76
N VAL A 234 -0.38 3.79 2.58
CA VAL A 234 0.85 3.54 1.82
C VAL A 234 1.58 4.85 1.56
N TYR A 235 0.88 5.90 1.11
CA TYR A 235 1.46 7.22 0.88
C TYR A 235 2.08 7.82 2.15
N LYS A 236 1.43 7.71 3.32
CA LYS A 236 2.01 8.21 4.58
C LYS A 236 3.34 7.53 4.89
N ILE A 237 3.40 6.21 4.70
CA ILE A 237 4.62 5.41 4.92
C ILE A 237 5.70 5.83 3.91
N THR A 238 5.41 5.79 2.62
CA THR A 238 6.39 6.09 1.58
C THR A 238 6.85 7.55 1.61
N ASN A 239 5.97 8.49 1.96
CA ASN A 239 6.35 9.89 2.19
C ASN A 239 7.27 10.06 3.42
N TYR A 240 7.04 9.32 4.50
CA TYR A 240 7.97 9.28 5.63
C TYR A 240 9.34 8.72 5.20
N LEU A 241 9.35 7.58 4.51
CA LEU A 241 10.59 6.95 4.02
C LEU A 241 11.37 7.92 3.12
N ALA A 242 10.70 8.52 2.14
CA ALA A 242 11.30 9.50 1.24
C ALA A 242 11.84 10.73 2.00
N SER A 243 11.10 11.23 3.01
CA SER A 243 11.49 12.41 3.78
C SER A 243 12.68 12.16 4.70
N ASN A 244 12.94 10.91 5.06
CA ASN A 244 14.09 10.49 5.86
C ASN A 244 15.19 9.86 4.99
N ASN A 245 15.14 10.04 3.66
CA ASN A 245 16.11 9.50 2.71
C ASN A 245 16.26 7.97 2.76
N ILE A 246 15.19 7.25 3.08
CA ILE A 246 15.15 5.79 3.12
C ILE A 246 14.70 5.25 1.77
N ALA A 247 15.56 4.47 1.13
CA ALA A 247 15.27 3.80 -0.11
C ALA A 247 14.14 2.76 0.07
N HIS A 248 13.24 2.71 -0.89
CA HIS A 248 12.06 1.85 -0.82
C HIS A 248 11.56 1.42 -2.20
N ASN A 249 10.85 0.30 -2.21
CA ASN A 249 10.19 -0.28 -3.36
C ASN A 249 8.73 -0.58 -2.99
N MET A 250 7.86 -0.68 -3.98
CA MET A 250 6.49 -1.13 -3.79
C MET A 250 6.11 -2.12 -4.89
N ALA A 251 5.24 -3.07 -4.57
CA ALA A 251 4.59 -3.94 -5.54
C ALA A 251 3.13 -4.12 -5.18
N ILE A 252 2.27 -4.10 -6.20
CA ILE A 252 0.84 -4.42 -6.12
C ILE A 252 0.64 -5.67 -6.99
N VAL A 253 0.05 -6.71 -6.41
CA VAL A 253 -0.27 -7.97 -7.09
C VAL A 253 -1.66 -8.43 -6.69
N LYS A 254 -2.26 -9.35 -7.46
CA LYS A 254 -3.39 -10.15 -6.98
C LYS A 254 -2.85 -11.26 -6.09
N GLY A 255 -3.62 -11.73 -5.12
CA GLY A 255 -3.18 -12.86 -4.31
C GLY A 255 -4.20 -13.33 -3.30
N ASP A 256 -3.81 -14.32 -2.53
CA ASP A 256 -4.59 -14.83 -1.41
C ASP A 256 -4.57 -13.83 -0.26
N SER A 257 -5.72 -13.63 0.37
CA SER A 257 -5.83 -12.85 1.60
C SER A 257 -4.91 -13.40 2.68
N PHE A 258 -4.39 -12.51 3.52
CA PHE A 258 -3.57 -12.87 4.67
C PHE A 258 -4.38 -13.57 5.77
N SER A 259 -5.68 -13.31 5.83
CA SER A 259 -6.56 -13.70 6.92
C SER A 259 -7.74 -14.60 6.50
N SER A 260 -8.06 -14.64 5.21
CA SER A 260 -9.21 -15.37 4.66
C SER A 260 -8.82 -16.20 3.44
N SER A 261 -9.78 -16.97 2.90
CA SER A 261 -9.62 -17.75 1.67
C SER A 261 -10.00 -16.97 0.40
N ASN A 262 -10.28 -15.67 0.51
CA ASN A 262 -10.63 -14.83 -0.64
C ASN A 262 -9.37 -14.37 -1.40
N ASN A 263 -9.52 -14.08 -2.69
CA ASN A 263 -8.51 -13.32 -3.41
C ASN A 263 -8.71 -11.82 -3.23
N VAL A 264 -7.59 -11.11 -3.11
CA VAL A 264 -7.49 -9.68 -2.80
C VAL A 264 -6.41 -9.04 -3.67
N LEU A 265 -6.34 -7.71 -3.74
CA LEU A 265 -5.08 -7.08 -4.11
C LEU A 265 -4.19 -7.01 -2.88
N ARG A 266 -2.91 -7.32 -3.06
CA ARG A 266 -1.87 -7.25 -2.05
C ARG A 266 -0.90 -6.16 -2.45
N ILE A 267 -0.58 -5.27 -1.53
CA ILE A 267 0.45 -4.25 -1.71
C ILE A 267 1.54 -4.45 -0.68
N PHE A 268 2.79 -4.39 -1.14
CA PHE A 268 3.99 -4.53 -0.33
C PHE A 268 4.85 -3.28 -0.48
N VAL A 269 5.43 -2.82 0.63
CA VAL A 269 6.33 -1.66 0.70
C VAL A 269 7.58 -2.07 1.45
N TRP A 270 8.66 -2.34 0.72
CA TRP A 270 9.97 -2.65 1.29
C TRP A 270 10.72 -1.36 1.63
N PHE A 271 11.43 -1.37 2.74
CA PHE A 271 12.39 -0.34 3.12
C PHE A 271 13.78 -0.98 3.25
N ARG A 272 14.78 -0.38 2.60
CA ARG A 272 16.07 -1.01 2.36
C ARG A 272 17.21 0.00 2.40
N GLN A 273 18.44 -0.50 2.43
CA GLN A 273 19.63 0.32 2.26
C GLN A 273 19.63 1.01 0.90
N SER A 274 20.12 2.24 0.88
CA SER A 274 20.25 3.04 -0.33
C SER A 274 21.36 2.51 -1.23
N VAL A 275 21.05 2.41 -2.52
CA VAL A 275 22.02 2.09 -3.57
C VAL A 275 22.58 3.41 -4.09
N ILE A 276 23.66 3.88 -3.48
CA ILE A 276 24.26 5.21 -3.73
C ILE A 276 25.30 5.15 -4.85
N LYS A 277 25.95 3.99 -5.03
CA LYS A 277 26.84 3.74 -6.15
C LYS A 277 26.10 2.85 -7.13
N ALA A 278 26.33 3.05 -8.43
CA ALA A 278 26.04 2.05 -9.46
C ALA A 278 26.98 0.84 -9.30
N GLN A 279 27.11 0.30 -8.09
CA GLN A 279 27.47 -1.08 -7.88
C GLN A 279 26.31 -1.87 -8.45
N ARG A 280 26.43 -2.14 -9.76
CA ARG A 280 25.92 -3.37 -10.30
C ARG A 280 26.47 -4.42 -9.35
N PHE A 281 25.61 -5.03 -8.55
CA PHE A 281 25.95 -6.36 -8.12
C PHE A 281 26.13 -7.13 -9.42
N ASP A 282 27.32 -7.70 -9.62
CA ASP A 282 27.64 -8.45 -10.84
C ASP A 282 26.77 -9.71 -10.95
N ARG A 283 25.94 -10.02 -9.94
CA ARG A 283 25.06 -11.19 -9.89
C ARG A 283 23.57 -10.83 -9.86
N CYS A 284 23.09 -10.08 -8.85
CA CYS A 284 21.64 -9.82 -8.65
C CYS A 284 21.38 -8.38 -8.15
N ASN A 285 20.50 -7.63 -8.84
CA ASN A 285 20.07 -6.29 -8.39
C ASN A 285 18.60 -6.35 -7.96
N PHE A 286 18.31 -6.05 -6.69
CA PHE A 286 16.96 -6.18 -6.15
C PHE A 286 16.14 -4.90 -6.30
N ALA A 287 15.51 -4.72 -7.46
CA ALA A 287 14.44 -3.73 -7.64
C ALA A 287 13.08 -4.38 -7.32
N CYS A 288 11.97 -3.68 -7.60
CA CYS A 288 10.63 -4.14 -7.24
C CYS A 288 10.25 -5.51 -7.84
N LEU A 289 10.74 -5.86 -9.03
CA LEU A 289 10.42 -7.14 -9.68
C LEU A 289 11.17 -8.30 -9.03
N GLU A 290 12.45 -8.09 -8.72
CA GLU A 290 13.27 -9.10 -8.06
C GLU A 290 12.82 -9.30 -6.61
N LEU A 291 12.40 -8.25 -5.91
CA LEU A 291 11.72 -8.37 -4.62
C LEU A 291 10.38 -9.11 -4.72
N ALA A 292 9.74 -9.08 -5.89
CA ALA A 292 8.49 -9.77 -6.15
C ALA A 292 8.62 -11.22 -6.59
N GLY A 293 9.83 -11.73 -6.79
CA GLY A 293 10.06 -13.12 -7.18
C GLY A 293 10.39 -13.34 -8.66
N PHE A 294 10.66 -12.28 -9.41
CA PHE A 294 11.01 -12.38 -10.83
C PHE A 294 12.32 -11.68 -11.13
N MET A 295 13.26 -12.37 -11.76
CA MET A 295 14.60 -11.84 -12.06
C MET A 295 15.05 -12.17 -13.47
N THR A 296 15.66 -11.19 -14.15
CA THR A 296 16.41 -11.46 -15.38
C THR A 296 17.91 -11.52 -15.08
N LEU A 297 18.55 -12.61 -15.49
CA LEU A 297 19.98 -12.86 -15.33
C LEU A 297 20.70 -12.74 -16.67
N HIS A 298 21.99 -12.39 -16.59
CA HIS A 298 22.79 -12.05 -17.77
C HIS A 298 24.03 -12.93 -17.92
N TYR A 299 24.50 -13.50 -16.82
CA TYR A 299 25.60 -14.46 -16.80
C TYR A 299 25.01 -15.86 -16.79
N GLU A 300 25.38 -16.65 -17.79
CA GLU A 300 24.87 -18.01 -17.97
C GLU A 300 25.25 -18.92 -16.81
N GLU A 301 26.47 -18.76 -16.27
CA GLU A 301 26.93 -19.47 -15.07
C GLU A 301 25.98 -19.21 -13.89
N VAL A 302 25.69 -17.94 -13.60
CA VAL A 302 24.76 -17.55 -12.52
C VAL A 302 23.37 -18.11 -12.80
N TYR A 303 22.86 -17.97 -14.03
CA TYR A 303 21.56 -18.55 -14.39
C TYR A 303 21.50 -20.06 -14.16
N ASN A 304 22.60 -20.79 -14.41
CA ASN A 304 22.65 -22.23 -14.25
C ASN A 304 22.83 -22.68 -12.79
N THR A 305 23.45 -21.89 -11.93
CA THR A 305 23.79 -22.31 -10.55
C THR A 305 22.98 -21.62 -9.46
N LEU A 306 22.31 -20.50 -9.75
CA LEU A 306 21.61 -19.71 -8.74
C LEU A 306 20.56 -20.53 -7.98
N THR A 307 20.62 -20.44 -6.67
CA THR A 307 19.75 -21.12 -5.68
C THR A 307 18.89 -20.10 -4.93
N GLU A 308 17.79 -20.54 -4.32
CA GLU A 308 17.02 -19.67 -3.41
C GLU A 308 17.81 -19.28 -2.16
N MET A 309 18.65 -20.20 -1.67
CA MET A 309 19.51 -19.93 -0.52
C MET A 309 20.46 -18.76 -0.80
N GLU A 310 21.10 -18.73 -1.96
CA GLU A 310 21.93 -17.59 -2.37
C GLU A 310 21.10 -16.30 -2.48
N LEU A 311 19.88 -16.36 -3.02
CA LEU A 311 19.00 -15.18 -3.08
C LEU A 311 18.67 -14.63 -1.69
N PHE A 312 18.46 -15.49 -0.69
CA PHE A 312 18.22 -15.05 0.70
C PHE A 312 19.39 -14.30 1.30
N GLU A 313 20.62 -14.78 1.06
CA GLU A 313 21.81 -14.09 1.54
C GLU A 313 21.88 -12.67 0.98
N HIS A 314 21.64 -12.49 -0.33
CA HIS A 314 21.64 -11.16 -0.94
C HIS A 314 20.46 -10.27 -0.52
N LEU A 315 19.28 -10.85 -0.30
CA LEU A 315 18.13 -10.12 0.25
C LEU A 315 18.40 -9.61 1.67
N ASN A 316 19.22 -10.31 2.44
CA ASN A 316 19.64 -9.84 3.76
C ASN A 316 20.64 -8.68 3.68
N GLU A 317 21.50 -8.65 2.66
CA GLU A 317 22.49 -7.57 2.49
C GLU A 317 21.85 -6.20 2.18
N ILE A 318 20.68 -6.19 1.55
CA ILE A 318 19.96 -4.95 1.26
C ILE A 318 19.17 -4.42 2.47
N ALA A 319 19.09 -5.17 3.57
CA ALA A 319 18.29 -4.81 4.74
C ALA A 319 18.91 -3.65 5.52
N LEU A 320 18.07 -2.76 6.06
CA LEU A 320 18.50 -1.77 7.04
C LEU A 320 18.92 -2.44 8.35
N SER A 321 19.64 -1.74 9.22
CA SER A 321 19.94 -2.26 10.55
C SER A 321 18.65 -2.50 11.35
N LEU A 322 18.66 -3.48 12.27
CA LEU A 322 17.48 -3.79 13.10
C LEU A 322 16.96 -2.57 13.88
N GLU A 323 17.85 -1.65 14.28
CA GLU A 323 17.49 -0.41 14.95
C GLU A 323 16.71 0.54 14.03
N GLU A 324 17.16 0.70 12.79
CA GLU A 324 16.47 1.52 11.78
C GLU A 324 15.12 0.90 11.41
N GLN A 325 15.07 -0.41 11.20
CA GLN A 325 13.82 -1.12 10.92
C GLN A 325 12.81 -0.93 12.05
N LYS A 326 13.25 -1.07 13.30
CA LYS A 326 12.41 -0.82 14.48
C LYS A 326 11.91 0.64 14.51
N ARG A 327 12.80 1.61 14.29
CA ARG A 327 12.43 3.03 14.25
C ARG A 327 11.38 3.34 13.19
N ILE A 328 11.51 2.75 12.00
CA ILE A 328 10.53 2.90 10.91
C ILE A 328 9.19 2.32 11.33
N LYS A 329 9.18 1.10 11.87
CA LYS A 329 7.99 0.41 12.38
C LYS A 329 7.26 1.21 13.45
N ASP A 330 7.99 1.72 14.45
CA ASP A 330 7.42 2.51 15.54
C ASP A 330 6.84 3.86 15.07
N HIS A 331 7.37 4.44 13.98
CA HIS A 331 6.91 5.74 13.48
C HIS A 331 5.79 5.65 12.43
N CYS A 332 5.89 4.69 11.51
CA CYS A 332 4.97 4.57 10.38
C CYS A 332 3.60 4.05 10.80
N ILE A 333 3.57 3.20 11.82
CA ILE A 333 2.34 2.55 12.27
C ILE A 333 2.34 2.58 13.80
N SER A 334 1.50 3.46 14.34
CA SER A 334 1.28 3.54 15.78
C SER A 334 0.47 2.33 16.26
N LYS A 335 0.93 1.74 17.37
CA LYS A 335 0.20 0.70 18.12
C LYS A 335 -1.21 1.13 18.54
N ASN A 336 -1.42 2.45 18.63
CA ASN A 336 -2.65 3.11 19.07
C ASN A 336 -3.46 3.69 17.90
N GLY A 337 -3.07 3.41 16.66
CA GLY A 337 -3.72 3.99 15.47
C GLY A 337 -3.26 5.42 15.13
N PRO A 338 -3.90 6.07 14.14
CA PRO A 338 -3.47 7.37 13.62
C PRO A 338 -3.60 8.49 14.65
N THR A 339 -2.48 9.07 15.07
CA THR A 339 -2.43 10.23 15.99
C THR A 339 -2.31 11.54 15.21
N SER A 340 -3.00 12.59 15.65
CA SER A 340 -2.81 13.97 15.15
C SER A 340 -2.39 14.89 16.30
N PRO A 341 -1.30 15.68 16.17
CA PRO A 341 -0.92 16.63 17.20
C PRO A 341 -1.92 17.78 17.27
N ILE A 342 -2.30 18.17 18.49
CA ILE A 342 -3.04 19.40 18.76
C ILE A 342 -2.05 20.39 19.36
N ILE A 343 -1.83 21.50 18.63
CA ILE A 343 -0.82 22.49 18.99
C ILE A 343 -1.53 23.69 19.61
N PHE A 344 -1.16 24.01 20.86
CA PHE A 344 -1.54 25.23 21.55
C PHE A 344 -0.54 26.34 21.23
N LYS A 345 -0.99 27.60 21.20
CA LYS A 345 -0.10 28.74 21.05
C LYS A 345 0.82 28.86 22.28
N PRO A 346 1.97 29.55 22.17
CA PRO A 346 2.80 29.84 23.35
C PRO A 346 1.96 30.46 24.47
N CYS A 347 2.11 29.94 25.69
CA CYS A 347 1.36 30.31 26.91
C CYS A 347 -0.09 29.81 27.01
N GLU A 348 -0.65 29.18 25.97
CA GLU A 348 -1.92 28.46 26.11
C GLU A 348 -1.68 27.14 26.87
N THR A 349 -2.59 26.82 27.79
CA THR A 349 -2.56 25.57 28.56
C THR A 349 -3.77 24.71 28.19
N LEU A 350 -3.74 23.44 28.56
CA LEU A 350 -4.90 22.55 28.44
C LEU A 350 -5.94 22.88 29.54
N SER A 351 -6.46 24.11 29.53
CA SER A 351 -7.63 24.49 30.35
C SER A 351 -8.87 23.77 29.86
N HIS A 352 -9.94 23.79 30.65
CA HIS A 352 -11.21 23.17 30.25
C HIS A 352 -11.83 23.89 29.05
N GLU A 353 -11.70 25.22 28.95
CA GLU A 353 -12.15 25.97 27.77
C GLU A 353 -11.37 25.56 26.52
N ASN A 354 -10.04 25.56 26.61
CA ASN A 354 -9.16 25.16 25.51
C ASN A 354 -9.35 23.68 25.12
N TYR A 355 -9.65 22.81 26.08
CA TYR A 355 -9.99 21.42 25.82
C TYR A 355 -11.29 21.29 25.00
N ILE A 356 -12.32 22.07 25.32
CA ILE A 356 -13.58 22.08 24.58
C ILE A 356 -13.38 22.65 23.17
N GLU A 357 -12.81 23.85 23.08
CA GLU A 357 -12.73 24.61 21.82
C GLU A 357 -11.74 24.01 20.82
N ILE A 358 -10.65 23.43 21.30
CA ILE A 358 -9.56 22.96 20.43
C ILE A 358 -9.55 21.44 20.34
N VAL A 359 -9.57 20.74 21.48
CA VAL A 359 -9.43 19.27 21.50
C VAL A 359 -10.72 18.58 21.06
N LEU A 360 -11.84 18.83 21.74
CA LEU A 360 -13.12 18.16 21.45
C LEU A 360 -13.63 18.48 20.04
N LEU A 361 -13.47 19.73 19.58
CA LEU A 361 -13.85 20.13 18.23
C LEU A 361 -13.07 19.36 17.15
N HIS A 362 -11.73 19.30 17.29
CA HIS A 362 -10.88 18.58 16.34
C HIS A 362 -11.23 17.09 16.29
N VAL A 363 -11.42 16.52 17.47
CA VAL A 363 -11.87 15.15 17.70
C VAL A 363 -13.18 14.85 16.99
N GLN A 364 -14.21 15.69 17.18
CA GLN A 364 -15.54 15.49 16.60
C GLN A 364 -15.46 15.51 15.07
N LEU A 365 -14.73 16.46 14.49
CA LEU A 365 -14.55 16.56 13.04
C LEU A 365 -13.79 15.37 12.44
N LYS A 366 -12.72 14.91 13.11
CA LYS A 366 -11.91 13.79 12.62
C LYS A 366 -12.60 12.43 12.79
N SER A 367 -13.32 12.22 13.89
CA SER A 367 -14.02 10.97 14.18
C SER A 367 -15.14 10.72 13.18
N LYS A 368 -15.96 11.74 12.90
CA LYS A 368 -17.03 11.69 11.89
C LYS A 368 -16.53 11.26 10.51
N ARG A 369 -15.36 11.75 10.11
CA ARG A 369 -14.73 11.40 8.83
C ARG A 369 -14.28 9.94 8.74
N LEU A 370 -13.91 9.32 9.87
CA LEU A 370 -13.31 7.99 9.90
C LEU A 370 -14.31 6.86 10.14
N LEU A 371 -15.36 7.11 10.92
CA LEU A 371 -16.24 6.06 11.44
C LEU A 371 -17.74 6.36 11.26
N SER A 372 -18.13 7.38 10.50
CA SER A 372 -19.52 7.91 10.36
C SER A 372 -20.02 8.73 11.57
N ASP A 373 -21.22 9.31 11.48
CA ASP A 373 -21.80 10.19 12.50
C ASP A 373 -22.09 9.51 13.85
N ASN A 374 -22.03 8.17 13.90
CA ASN A 374 -22.40 7.38 15.07
C ASN A 374 -21.25 7.11 16.04
N PHE A 375 -20.00 7.43 15.67
CA PHE A 375 -18.81 7.04 16.42
C PHE A 375 -18.03 8.26 16.91
N ILE A 376 -17.49 8.17 18.12
CA ILE A 376 -16.82 9.29 18.80
C ILE A 376 -15.50 8.82 19.41
N TYR A 377 -14.52 9.73 19.38
CA TYR A 377 -13.15 9.61 19.89
C TYR A 377 -13.00 9.13 21.32
N GLN A 378 -11.88 8.44 21.55
CA GLN A 378 -11.29 8.19 22.86
C GLN A 378 -9.84 8.70 22.87
N GLN A 379 -9.45 9.37 23.96
CA GLN A 379 -8.04 9.60 24.28
C GLN A 379 -7.48 8.36 24.99
N ASP A 380 -6.45 7.74 24.42
CA ASP A 380 -5.73 6.66 25.11
C ASP A 380 -5.15 7.15 26.43
N ASN A 381 -5.44 6.43 27.52
CA ASN A 381 -5.05 6.80 28.89
C ASN A 381 -5.55 8.19 29.33
N GLY A 382 -6.51 8.79 28.61
CA GLY A 382 -7.16 10.02 29.02
C GLY A 382 -7.95 9.80 30.31
N THR A 383 -7.72 10.65 31.31
CA THR A 383 -8.58 10.66 32.49
C THR A 383 -9.98 11.09 32.07
N SER A 384 -10.99 10.43 32.62
CA SER A 384 -12.38 10.83 32.47
C SER A 384 -12.60 12.33 32.65
N HIS A 385 -13.51 12.92 31.86
CA HIS A 385 -13.93 14.32 32.04
C HIS A 385 -14.51 14.51 33.44
N LYS A 386 -13.86 15.33 34.27
CA LYS A 386 -14.32 15.65 35.63
C LYS A 386 -14.95 17.05 35.72
N ASN A 387 -14.67 17.91 34.75
CA ASN A 387 -15.17 19.27 34.73
C ASN A 387 -16.57 19.34 34.14
N GLN A 388 -17.43 20.11 34.79
CA GLN A 388 -18.85 20.22 34.44
C GLN A 388 -19.08 20.80 33.05
N GLU A 389 -18.31 21.81 32.64
CA GLU A 389 -18.47 22.45 31.33
C GLU A 389 -18.06 21.51 30.20
N SER A 390 -16.98 20.75 30.38
CA SER A 390 -16.58 19.72 29.41
C SER A 390 -17.62 18.61 29.31
N LEU A 391 -18.23 18.21 30.44
CA LEU A 391 -19.31 17.22 30.46
C LEU A 391 -20.56 17.74 29.73
N THR A 392 -20.99 18.98 30.01
CA THR A 392 -22.13 19.62 29.33
C THR A 392 -21.88 19.76 27.82
N SER A 393 -20.68 20.21 27.43
CA SER A 393 -20.32 20.32 26.02
C SER A 393 -20.39 18.97 25.29
N CYS A 394 -19.89 17.90 25.91
CA CYS A 394 -20.03 16.56 25.36
C CYS A 394 -21.51 16.13 25.27
N GLU A 395 -22.33 16.38 26.28
CA GLU A 395 -23.78 16.10 26.25
C GLU A 395 -24.50 16.80 25.09
N GLU A 396 -24.15 18.04 24.81
CA GLU A 396 -24.78 18.85 23.75
C GLU A 396 -24.31 18.48 22.34
N ASN A 397 -23.04 18.09 22.18
CA ASN A 397 -22.40 17.96 20.88
C ASN A 397 -22.24 16.50 20.42
N PHE A 398 -22.33 15.54 21.33
CA PHE A 398 -22.18 14.13 21.02
C PHE A 398 -23.55 13.46 20.91
N MET A 399 -23.78 12.80 19.77
CA MET A 399 -25.03 12.09 19.50
C MET A 399 -25.34 11.04 20.58
N TYR A 400 -24.29 10.43 21.13
CA TYR A 400 -24.37 9.51 22.24
C TYR A 400 -23.36 9.93 23.30
N PHE A 401 -23.83 10.21 24.50
CA PHE A 401 -23.01 10.53 25.65
C PHE A 401 -23.63 9.96 26.92
N ILE A 402 -22.78 9.55 27.85
CA ILE A 402 -23.20 9.01 29.15
C ILE A 402 -22.46 9.77 30.22
N ASN A 403 -23.21 10.32 31.17
CA ASN A 403 -22.62 11.05 32.28
C ASN A 403 -22.06 10.09 33.37
N ASN A 404 -21.11 10.60 34.14
CA ASN A 404 -20.33 9.92 35.17
C ASN A 404 -21.08 8.94 36.09
N PRO A 405 -22.29 9.23 36.63
CA PRO A 405 -22.97 8.29 37.54
C PRO A 405 -23.41 6.96 36.89
N ARG A 406 -23.32 6.83 35.56
CA ARG A 406 -23.69 5.60 34.83
C ARG A 406 -22.49 4.91 34.17
N TRP A 407 -21.27 5.38 34.40
CA TRP A 407 -20.09 4.73 33.82
C TRP A 407 -19.86 3.32 34.36
N LEU A 408 -19.41 2.44 33.48
CA LEU A 408 -19.13 1.05 33.83
C LEU A 408 -17.88 1.00 34.73
N PRO A 409 -17.93 0.33 35.90
CA PRO A 409 -16.78 0.27 36.79
C PRO A 409 -15.62 -0.56 36.20
N ASN A 410 -14.43 0.04 36.12
CA ASN A 410 -13.11 -0.60 35.92
C ASN A 410 -13.07 -1.83 34.99
N ARG A 411 -13.60 -1.76 33.76
CA ARG A 411 -13.31 -2.76 32.73
C ARG A 411 -12.32 -2.22 31.70
N VAL A 412 -11.05 -2.40 32.01
CA VAL A 412 -9.90 -2.19 31.11
C VAL A 412 -10.01 -3.00 29.80
N SER A 413 -10.86 -4.04 29.76
CA SER A 413 -11.08 -4.90 28.59
C SER A 413 -12.23 -4.47 27.66
N LEU A 414 -13.03 -3.48 28.05
CA LEU A 414 -13.80 -2.66 27.12
C LEU A 414 -13.01 -1.37 26.97
N ASN A 415 -11.91 -1.43 26.21
CA ASN A 415 -11.30 -0.21 25.69
C ASN A 415 -12.44 0.59 25.05
N ALA A 416 -12.59 1.85 25.45
CA ALA A 416 -13.79 2.68 25.26
C ALA A 416 -13.97 3.15 23.80
N LEU A 417 -14.08 2.17 22.90
CA LEU A 417 -15.01 2.26 21.81
C LEU A 417 -16.37 2.59 22.42
N ASP A 418 -16.78 3.82 22.12
CA ASP A 418 -18.14 4.26 21.99
C ASP A 418 -18.92 4.50 23.29
N TYR A 419 -19.02 5.80 23.62
CA TYR A 419 -20.25 6.29 24.25
C TYR A 419 -21.49 5.72 23.55
N TYR A 420 -21.46 5.44 22.25
CA TYR A 420 -22.53 4.74 21.53
C TYR A 420 -22.76 3.27 21.99
N VAL A 421 -21.74 2.42 22.08
CA VAL A 421 -21.85 1.03 22.57
C VAL A 421 -22.25 1.02 24.04
N CYS A 422 -21.64 1.88 24.85
CA CYS A 422 -22.02 2.05 26.23
C CYS A 422 -23.46 2.56 26.36
N TYR A 423 -23.89 3.51 25.52
CA TYR A 423 -25.25 4.07 25.51
C TYR A 423 -26.25 3.00 25.12
N ALA A 424 -25.93 2.18 24.11
CA ALA A 424 -26.73 1.03 23.73
C ALA A 424 -26.84 0.01 24.87
N ILE A 425 -25.75 -0.29 25.58
CA ILE A 425 -25.76 -1.23 26.71
C ILE A 425 -26.59 -0.68 27.88
N ILE A 426 -26.35 0.59 28.25
CA ILE A 426 -26.97 1.27 29.40
C ILE A 426 -28.46 1.51 29.18
N ASN A 427 -28.87 2.00 28.00
CA ASN A 427 -30.30 2.23 27.74
C ASN A 427 -31.11 0.95 27.62
N ASN A 428 -30.45 -0.17 27.35
CA ASN A 428 -31.10 -1.48 27.38
C ASN A 428 -31.04 -2.15 28.77
N MET A 429 -30.41 -1.53 29.79
CA MET A 429 -30.25 -2.13 31.12
C MET A 429 -31.52 -2.01 31.97
N GLN A 430 -31.80 -3.04 32.79
CA GLN A 430 -32.88 -3.03 33.78
C GLN A 430 -32.42 -2.34 35.06
N TRP A 431 -32.37 -1.01 35.04
CA TRP A 431 -31.86 -0.18 36.13
C TRP A 431 -32.60 -0.38 37.46
N ASP A 432 -33.87 -0.77 37.41
CA ASP A 432 -34.68 -1.14 38.58
C ASP A 432 -34.10 -2.31 39.39
N LYS A 433 -33.29 -3.16 38.76
CA LYS A 433 -32.63 -4.30 39.40
C LYS A 433 -31.23 -3.97 39.92
N VAL A 434 -30.61 -2.89 39.44
CA VAL A 434 -29.24 -2.52 39.77
C VAL A 434 -29.20 -1.82 41.13
N LYS A 435 -29.12 -2.61 42.20
CA LYS A 435 -29.05 -2.12 43.59
C LYS A 435 -27.65 -2.22 44.22
N THR A 436 -26.75 -2.95 43.59
CA THR A 436 -25.36 -3.15 44.04
C THR A 436 -24.42 -3.21 42.84
N SER A 437 -23.12 -2.99 43.07
CA SER A 437 -22.06 -3.13 42.07
C SER A 437 -22.05 -4.52 41.41
N ASP A 438 -22.34 -5.57 42.18
CA ASP A 438 -22.32 -6.96 41.67
C ASP A 438 -23.46 -7.24 40.70
N VAL A 439 -24.65 -6.66 40.96
CA VAL A 439 -25.80 -6.77 40.05
C VAL A 439 -25.56 -5.95 38.78
N LEU A 440 -24.92 -4.78 38.88
CA LEU A 440 -24.47 -4.00 37.73
C LEU A 440 -23.53 -4.82 36.84
N VAL A 441 -22.49 -5.42 37.43
CA VAL A 441 -21.50 -6.26 36.72
C VAL A 441 -22.17 -7.46 36.05
N GLY A 442 -23.13 -8.10 36.73
CA GLY A 442 -23.90 -9.22 36.19
C GLY A 442 -24.79 -8.86 35.00
N GLU A 443 -25.49 -7.71 35.05
CA GLU A 443 -26.32 -7.25 33.93
C GLU A 443 -25.50 -6.85 32.70
N ILE A 444 -24.34 -6.23 32.90
CA ILE A 444 -23.39 -5.89 31.81
C ILE A 444 -22.91 -7.16 31.09
N SER A 445 -22.48 -8.17 31.85
CA SER A 445 -21.96 -9.43 31.29
C SER A 445 -22.99 -10.19 30.44
N LYS A 446 -24.28 -10.14 30.78
CA LYS A 446 -25.34 -10.79 29.99
C LYS A 446 -25.57 -10.12 28.63
N ARG A 447 -25.35 -8.81 28.52
CA ARG A 447 -25.74 -8.03 27.33
C ARG A 447 -24.60 -7.68 26.38
N ASN A 448 -23.36 -7.70 26.84
CA ASN A 448 -22.17 -7.50 26.00
C ASN A 448 -22.18 -8.39 24.74
N SER A 449 -22.46 -9.69 24.88
CA SER A 449 -22.40 -10.62 23.74
C SER A 449 -23.56 -10.47 22.74
N SER A 450 -24.72 -9.96 23.16
CA SER A 450 -25.90 -9.80 22.30
C SER A 450 -25.96 -8.44 21.62
N CYS A 451 -25.58 -7.36 22.30
CA CYS A 451 -25.62 -6.01 21.74
C CYS A 451 -24.52 -5.82 20.69
N ILE A 452 -23.30 -6.29 20.95
CA ILE A 452 -22.17 -6.21 20.00
C ILE A 452 -22.51 -6.93 18.69
N LYS A 453 -23.20 -8.09 18.75
CA LYS A 453 -23.66 -8.82 17.55
C LYS A 453 -24.75 -8.10 16.74
N LYS A 454 -25.54 -7.22 17.36
CA LYS A 454 -26.53 -6.39 16.66
C LYS A 454 -25.89 -5.14 16.06
N LEU A 455 -24.94 -4.54 16.77
CA LEU A 455 -24.18 -3.36 16.33
C LEU A 455 -23.31 -3.62 15.10
N LEU A 456 -22.74 -4.83 14.96
CA LEU A 456 -21.97 -5.21 13.77
C LEU A 456 -22.83 -5.57 12.54
N ARG A 457 -24.16 -5.47 12.64
CA ARG A 457 -25.11 -5.77 11.54
C ARG A 457 -25.83 -4.54 10.99
N SER A 458 -25.66 -3.38 11.62
CA SER A 458 -26.19 -2.07 11.25
C SER A 458 -25.06 -1.18 10.77
#